data_AF-A0A4X2KGZ4-F1
#
_entry.id   AF-A0A4X2KGZ4-F1
#
_cell.length_a   1.000
_cell.length_b   1.000
_cell.length_c   1.000
_cell.angle_alpha   90.00
_cell.angle_beta   90.00
_cell.angle_gamma   90.00
#
_symmetry.space_group_name_H-M   'P 1'
#
loop_
_entity.id
_entity.type
_entity.pdbx_description
1 polymer ?
#
loop_
_entity_poly.entity_id
_entity_poly.type
_entity_poly.pdbx_seq_one_letter_code
_entity_poly.pdbx_strand_id
1 'polypeptide(L)' 'MSSNLLPPVALTLKQFMRRQQVLLLYRKILQAIRQVPNEQDRKYLKNWAREEFKRNKSATEEVRTRTWLLPRLKRKT' A
#
# COMPACT_ATOMS: atom_id res chain seq x y z
N MET A 1 -39.42 4.11 -8.99
CA MET A 1 -38.43 5.19 -8.75
C MET A 1 -37.53 4.74 -7.60
N SER A 2 -36.46 3.98 -7.89
CA SER A 2 -35.53 3.50 -6.85
C SER A 2 -34.12 4.02 -7.14
N SER A 3 -33.95 5.31 -6.93
CA SER A 3 -32.65 5.95 -6.89
C SER A 3 -32.07 5.83 -5.47
N ASN A 4 -30.86 5.28 -5.36
CA ASN A 4 -29.91 5.42 -4.24
C ASN A 4 -29.95 4.40 -3.09
N LEU A 5 -29.68 3.12 -3.37
CA LEU A 5 -29.37 2.10 -2.34
C LEU A 5 -27.89 2.09 -1.89
N LEU A 6 -27.05 3.00 -2.40
CA LEU A 6 -25.65 3.06 -2.02
C LEU A 6 -25.45 4.16 -0.96
N PRO A 7 -24.87 3.85 0.21
CA PRO A 7 -24.55 4.87 1.20
C PRO A 7 -23.59 5.90 0.58
N PRO A 8 -23.67 7.19 0.96
CA PRO A 8 -22.84 8.26 0.40
C PRO A 8 -21.32 8.08 0.61
N VAL A 9 -20.92 7.08 1.40
CA VAL A 9 -19.53 6.67 1.68
C VAL A 9 -19.13 5.41 0.91
N ALA A 10 -19.96 4.93 -0.03
CA ALA A 10 -19.62 3.79 -0.87
C ALA A 10 -18.47 4.16 -1.81
N LEU A 11 -17.34 3.44 -1.68
CA LEU A 11 -16.24 3.54 -2.63
C LEU A 11 -16.74 3.19 -4.03
N THR A 12 -16.26 3.90 -5.04
CA THR A 12 -16.49 3.48 -6.43
C THR A 12 -15.86 2.11 -6.67
N LEU A 13 -16.39 1.33 -7.63
CA LEU A 13 -15.84 0.00 -7.95
C LEU A 13 -14.33 0.04 -8.22
N LYS A 14 -13.86 1.08 -8.91
CA LYS A 14 -12.42 1.30 -9.17
C LYS A 14 -11.63 1.51 -7.87
N GLN A 15 -12.12 2.34 -6.95
CA GLN A 15 -11.50 2.57 -5.65
C GLN A 15 -11.49 1.30 -4.79
N PHE A 16 -12.58 0.53 -4.82
CA PHE A 16 -12.68 -0.76 -4.13
C PHE A 16 -11.66 -1.76 -4.65
N MET A 17 -11.56 -1.94 -5.98
CA MET A 17 -10.60 -2.84 -6.60
C MET A 17 -9.15 -2.42 -6.31
N ARG A 18 -8.82 -1.12 -6.43
CA ARG A 18 -7.50 -0.59 -6.05
C ARG A 18 -7.19 -0.85 -4.57
N ARG A 19 -8.17 -0.71 -3.66
CA ARG A 19 -8.01 -1.03 -2.23
C ARG A 19 -7.74 -2.52 -2.01
N GLN A 20 -8.45 -3.41 -2.70
CA GLN A 20 -8.22 -4.86 -2.60
C GLN A 20 -6.80 -5.23 -3.05
N GLN A 21 -6.32 -4.67 -4.17
CA GLN A 21 -4.94 -4.91 -4.65
C GLN A 21 -3.89 -4.46 -3.64
N VAL A 22 -4.05 -3.27 -3.04
CA VAL A 22 -3.14 -2.75 -2.02
C VAL A 22 -3.14 -3.64 -0.76
N LEU A 23 -4.30 -4.12 -0.33
CA LEU A 23 -4.42 -5.03 0.81
C LEU A 23 -3.76 -6.39 0.53
N LEU A 24 -3.90 -6.94 -0.67
CA LEU A 24 -3.23 -8.17 -1.08
C LEU A 24 -1.71 -8.00 -1.07
N LEU A 25 -1.20 -6.88 -1.59
CA LEU A 25 0.23 -6.57 -1.56
C LEU A 25 0.75 -6.48 -0.12
N TYR A 26 0.03 -5.77 0.76
CA TYR A 26 0.38 -5.65 2.17
C TYR A 26 0.49 -7.02 2.85
N ARG A 27 -0.47 -7.91 2.61
CA ARG A 27 -0.44 -9.29 3.13
C ARG A 27 0.75 -10.08 2.63
N LYS A 28 1.08 -10.00 1.33
CA LYS A 28 2.24 -10.68 0.74
C LYS A 28 3.55 -10.19 1.38
N ILE A 29 3.70 -8.88 1.59
CA ILE A 29 4.86 -8.30 2.26
C ILE A 29 4.97 -8.81 3.69
N LEU A 30 3.88 -8.81 4.46
CA LEU A 30 3.89 -9.34 5.81
C LEU A 30 4.22 -10.84 5.87
N GLN A 31 3.78 -11.62 4.89
CA GLN A 31 4.15 -13.04 4.78
C GLN A 31 5.64 -13.21 4.50
N ALA A 32 6.21 -12.44 3.58
CA ALA A 32 7.66 -12.45 3.31
C ALA A 32 8.47 -12.08 4.56
N ILE A 33 8.04 -11.06 5.31
CA ILE A 33 8.71 -10.65 6.56
C ILE A 33 8.70 -11.77 7.61
N ARG A 34 7.67 -12.63 7.64
CA ARG A 34 7.63 -13.78 8.57
C ARG A 34 8.71 -14.83 8.28
N GLN A 35 9.20 -14.91 7.04
CA GLN A 35 10.25 -15.85 6.64
C GLN A 35 11.65 -15.38 7.06
N VAL A 36 11.79 -14.14 7.53
CA VAL A 36 13.08 -13.61 8.03
C VAL A 36 13.45 -14.33 9.33
N PRO A 37 14.65 -14.94 9.42
CA PRO A 37 15.05 -15.72 10.60
C PRO A 37 15.31 -14.84 11.83
N ASN A 38 15.83 -13.64 11.64
CA ASN A 38 16.13 -12.69 12.71
C ASN A 38 14.86 -11.95 13.19
N GLU A 39 14.61 -11.99 14.49
CA GLU A 39 13.43 -11.37 15.10
C GLU A 39 13.50 -9.84 15.12
N GLN A 40 14.69 -9.28 15.34
CA GLN A 40 14.94 -7.84 15.34
C GLN A 40 14.64 -7.26 13.95
N ASP A 41 15.12 -7.92 12.90
CA ASP A 41 14.87 -7.53 11.51
C ASP A 41 13.39 -7.65 11.15
N ARG A 42 12.72 -8.72 11.62
CA ARG A 42 11.29 -8.91 11.44
C ARG A 42 10.48 -7.77 12.06
N LYS A 43 10.84 -7.34 13.27
CA LYS A 43 10.19 -6.23 13.98
C LYS A 43 10.43 -4.91 13.25
N TYR A 44 11.66 -4.66 12.82
CA TYR A 44 12.00 -3.47 12.03
C TYR A 44 11.21 -3.40 10.73
N LEU A 45 11.21 -4.48 9.94
CA LEU A 45 10.52 -4.54 8.64
C LEU A 45 9.01 -4.42 8.76
N LYS A 46 8.40 -5.00 9.81
CA LYS A 46 6.97 -4.80 10.10
C LYS A 46 6.64 -3.34 10.37
N ASN A 47 7.46 -2.67 11.18
CA ASN A 47 7.24 -1.26 11.51
C ASN A 47 7.46 -0.36 10.29
N TRP A 48 8.53 -0.61 9.53
CA TRP A 48 8.81 0.08 8.27
C TRP A 48 7.65 -0.06 7.29
N ALA A 49 7.16 -1.28 7.06
CA ALA A 49 6.04 -1.53 6.15
C ALA A 49 4.78 -0.78 6.61
N ARG A 50 4.43 -0.83 7.90
CA ARG A 50 3.26 -0.09 8.43
C ARG A 50 3.36 1.40 8.16
N GLU A 51 4.51 2.01 8.43
CA GLU A 51 4.72 3.43 8.19
C GLU A 51 4.67 3.78 6.70
N GLU A 52 5.21 2.93 5.83
CA GLU A 52 5.19 3.15 4.39
C GLU A 52 3.76 3.16 3.82
N PHE A 53 2.93 2.19 4.22
CA PHE A 53 1.52 2.16 3.81
C PHE A 53 0.69 3.28 4.43
N LYS A 54 1.02 3.73 5.66
CA LYS A 54 0.39 4.89 6.30
C LYS A 54 0.73 6.19 5.56
N ARG A 55 2.00 6.39 5.18
CA ARG A 55 2.45 7.53 4.36
C ARG A 55 1.78 7.59 3.00
N ASN A 56 1.47 6.44 2.40
CA ASN A 56 0.84 6.36 1.09
C ASN A 56 -0.70 6.33 1.13
N LYS A 57 -1.32 6.39 2.32
CA LYS A 57 -2.79 6.30 2.51
C LYS A 57 -3.58 7.42 1.82
N SER A 58 -3.02 8.62 1.73
CA SER A 58 -3.62 9.80 1.09
C SER A 58 -3.11 10.05 -0.34
N ALA A 59 -2.21 9.21 -0.86
CA ALA A 59 -1.72 9.31 -2.21
C ALA A 59 -2.77 8.74 -3.18
N THR A 60 -3.80 9.52 -3.47
CA THR A 60 -4.92 9.12 -4.35
C THR A 60 -4.58 9.33 -5.84
N GLU A 61 -4.85 8.29 -6.63
CA GLU A 61 -4.84 8.15 -8.11
C GLU A 61 -3.62 8.66 -8.92
N GLU A 62 -3.31 9.96 -8.95
CA GLU A 62 -2.56 10.58 -10.07
C GLU A 62 -1.03 10.34 -10.02
N VAL A 63 -0.61 9.33 -10.78
CA VAL A 63 0.72 9.25 -11.43
C VAL A 63 1.92 9.43 -10.49
N ARG A 64 2.00 8.60 -9.45
CA ARG A 64 3.30 8.36 -8.75
C ARG A 64 4.08 7.18 -9.28
N THR A 65 3.67 6.57 -10.39
CA THR A 65 4.41 5.43 -10.95
C THR A 65 5.63 5.87 -11.76
N ARG A 66 5.67 7.12 -12.27
CA ARG A 66 6.80 7.64 -13.07
C ARG A 66 7.93 8.23 -12.21
N THR A 67 7.62 8.78 -11.03
CA THR A 67 8.60 9.45 -10.16
C THR A 67 9.26 8.54 -9.14
N TRP A 68 8.67 7.39 -8.78
CA TRP A 68 9.30 6.47 -7.82
C TRP A 68 10.23 5.44 -8.43
N LEU A 69 10.09 5.13 -9.73
CA LEU A 69 10.99 4.24 -10.46
C LEU A 69 12.23 4.97 -11.06
N LEU A 70 12.28 6.31 -10.97
CA LEU A 70 13.38 7.13 -11.48
C LEU A 70 13.71 8.30 -10.51
N PRO A 71 14.94 8.43 -9.98
CA PRO A 71 16.03 7.45 -9.91
C PRO A 71 16.64 7.38 -8.49
N ARG A 72 15.88 6.94 -7.46
CA ARG A 72 16.33 6.94 -6.04
C ARG A 72 17.52 6.00 -5.75
N LEU A 73 17.98 5.24 -6.75
CA LEU A 73 19.20 4.43 -6.77
C LEU A 73 20.50 5.25 -6.97
N LYS A 74 20.44 6.57 -7.23
CA LYS A 74 21.62 7.43 -7.44
C LYS A 74 22.09 8.25 -6.23
N ARG A 75 21.71 7.90 -4.99
CA ARG A 75 22.12 8.66 -3.77
C ARG A 75 22.92 7.87 -2.73
N LYS A 76 23.50 6.73 -3.12
CA LYS A 76 24.50 6.03 -2.31
C LYS A 76 25.71 5.68 -3.17
N THR A 77 26.52 6.68 -3.47
CA THR A 77 27.94 6.61 -3.82
C THR A 77 28.55 7.89 -3.32
#